data_AF-A0AAU0WD83-F1
#
_entry.id   AF-A0AAU0WD83-F1
#
_cell.length_a   1.000
_cell.length_b   1.000
_cell.length_c   1.000
_cell.angle_alpha   90.00
_cell.angle_beta   90.00
_cell.angle_gamma   90.00
#
_symmetry.space_group_name_H-M   'P 1'
#
loop_
_entity.id
_entity.type
_entity.pdbx_description
1 polymer ?
#
loop_
_entity_poly.entity_id
_entity_poly.type
_entity_poly.pdbx_seq_one_letter_code
_entity_poly.pdbx_strand_id
1 'polypeptide(L)'
;MSQSDSDMAAQQQAPAPARGNTGLGLVAAALAGVAAAALYGVVIGLTKHEIGWAAVGVGFVIGVAAGKRGGRSPVLAIAATVLALGSVYLGQLVGEAMIGADQIGMSFSELFFQHLDIVQQAWKAEADPLTFVFFAIAAWAAFSGAQKAAR
;
A
#
# COMPACT_ATOMS: atom_id res chain seq x y z
N MET A 1 22.34 -32.44 47.42
CA MET A 1 21.74 -31.98 46.16
C MET A 1 21.62 -30.48 46.23
N SER A 2 22.52 -29.78 45.56
CA SER A 2 22.73 -28.34 45.73
C SER A 2 21.78 -27.56 44.82
N GLN A 3 21.17 -26.52 45.38
CA GLN A 3 20.21 -25.61 44.75
C GLN A 3 20.75 -24.95 43.46
N SER A 4 22.06 -25.02 43.26
CA SER A 4 22.81 -24.56 42.09
C SER A 4 22.55 -25.34 40.79
N ASP A 5 22.12 -26.61 40.85
CA ASP A 5 21.85 -27.40 39.64
C ASP A 5 20.47 -27.08 39.04
N SER A 6 19.53 -26.63 39.88
CA SER A 6 18.19 -26.19 39.48
C SER A 6 18.17 -24.83 38.77
N ASP A 7 19.16 -23.96 39.04
CA ASP A 7 19.24 -22.62 38.43
C ASP A 7 19.90 -22.64 37.04
N MET A 8 20.73 -23.65 36.75
CA MET A 8 21.41 -23.77 35.44
C MET A 8 20.52 -24.35 34.33
N ALA A 9 19.38 -24.96 34.66
CA ALA A 9 18.54 -25.66 33.69
C ALA A 9 17.52 -24.78 32.93
N ALA A 10 17.36 -23.48 33.24
CA ALA A 10 16.23 -22.73 32.69
C ALA A 10 16.53 -21.31 32.18
N GLN A 11 17.80 -20.94 31.96
CA GLN A 11 18.09 -19.81 31.06
C GLN A 11 17.95 -20.27 29.61
N GLN A 12 16.73 -20.61 29.21
CA GLN A 12 16.34 -20.74 27.82
C GLN A 12 16.58 -19.36 27.18
N GLN A 13 17.74 -19.18 26.55
CA GLN A 13 18.04 -17.96 25.80
C GLN A 13 16.94 -17.82 24.75
N ALA A 14 16.06 -16.83 24.95
CA ALA A 14 15.01 -16.53 23.99
C ALA A 14 15.67 -16.33 22.61
N PRO A 15 15.14 -16.93 21.52
CA PRO A 15 15.71 -16.75 20.19
C PRO A 15 15.94 -15.27 19.94
N ALA A 16 17.15 -14.90 19.50
CA ALA A 16 17.45 -13.52 19.17
C ALA A 16 16.37 -13.01 18.18
N PRO A 17 15.78 -11.83 18.39
CA PRO A 17 14.74 -11.31 17.51
C PRO A 17 15.24 -11.36 16.07
N ALA A 18 14.46 -11.99 15.18
CA ALA A 18 14.80 -12.03 13.76
C ALA A 18 14.98 -10.59 13.27
N ARG A 19 16.21 -10.24 12.85
CA ARG A 19 16.49 -8.90 12.33
C ARG A 19 15.85 -8.78 10.95
N GLY A 20 14.87 -7.89 10.82
CA GLY A 20 14.24 -7.56 9.55
C GLY A 20 15.22 -6.89 8.59
N ASN A 21 14.99 -7.04 7.28
CA ASN A 21 15.76 -6.37 6.23
C ASN A 21 14.95 -5.21 5.66
N THR A 22 15.23 -3.98 6.11
CA THR A 22 14.52 -2.76 5.69
C THR A 22 14.45 -2.61 4.17
N GLY A 23 15.53 -2.93 3.44
CA GLY A 23 15.55 -2.84 1.98
C GLY A 23 14.60 -3.83 1.32
N LEU A 24 14.59 -5.08 1.80
CA LEU A 24 13.68 -6.10 1.29
C LEU A 24 12.21 -5.75 1.61
N GLY A 25 11.95 -5.20 2.80
CA GLY A 25 10.63 -4.70 3.18
C GLY A 25 10.15 -3.57 2.25
N LEU A 26 11.02 -2.63 1.91
CA LEU A 26 10.68 -1.53 1.01
C LEU A 26 10.36 -2.03 -0.40
N VAL A 27 11.16 -2.95 -0.94
CA VAL A 27 10.91 -3.57 -2.25
C VAL A 27 9.58 -4.33 -2.25
N ALA A 28 9.30 -5.11 -1.20
CA ALA A 28 8.04 -5.82 -1.07
C ALA A 28 6.84 -4.87 -1.03
N ALA A 29 6.94 -3.76 -0.30
CA ALA A 29 5.92 -2.73 -0.23
C ALA A 29 5.70 -2.04 -1.59
N ALA A 30 6.78 -1.73 -2.31
CA ALA A 30 6.70 -1.11 -3.63
C ALA A 30 6.02 -2.03 -4.65
N LEU A 31 6.40 -3.32 -4.70
CA LEU A 31 5.77 -4.30 -5.58
C LEU A 31 4.29 -4.48 -5.25
N ALA A 32 3.95 -4.57 -3.96
CA ALA A 32 2.56 -4.61 -3.51
C ALA A 32 1.80 -3.35 -3.94
N GLY A 33 2.42 -2.17 -3.85
CA GLY A 33 1.82 -0.90 -4.25
C GLY A 33 1.54 -0.81 -5.74
N VAL A 34 2.46 -1.27 -6.59
CA VAL A 34 2.26 -1.33 -8.05
C VAL A 34 1.13 -2.29 -8.41
N ALA A 35 1.14 -3.49 -7.83
CA ALA A 35 0.10 -4.49 -8.09
C ALA A 35 -1.29 -4.01 -7.60
N ALA A 36 -1.34 -3.38 -6.43
CA ALA A 36 -2.57 -2.84 -5.87
C ALA A 36 -3.11 -1.66 -6.69
N ALA A 37 -2.25 -0.76 -7.17
CA ALA A 37 -2.64 0.36 -8.03
C ALA A 37 -3.22 -0.14 -9.34
N ALA A 38 -2.56 -1.11 -9.99
CA ALA A 38 -3.04 -1.71 -11.23
C ALA A 38 -4.40 -2.39 -11.04
N LEU A 39 -4.55 -3.22 -10.00
CA LEU A 39 -5.81 -3.90 -9.71
C LEU A 39 -6.92 -2.89 -9.39
N TYR A 40 -6.63 -1.88 -8.58
CA TYR A 40 -7.61 -0.87 -8.19
C TYR A 40 -8.07 -0.05 -9.40
N GLY A 41 -7.14 0.39 -10.25
CA GLY A 41 -7.48 1.13 -11.47
C GLY A 41 -8.30 0.31 -12.48
N VAL A 42 -7.96 -0.98 -12.65
CA VAL A 42 -8.78 -1.89 -13.48
C VAL A 42 -10.18 -2.04 -12.91
N VAL A 43 -10.32 -2.16 -11.58
CA VAL A 43 -11.64 -2.24 -10.94
C VAL A 43 -12.44 -0.98 -11.22
N ILE A 44 -11.87 0.23 -11.01
CA ILE A 44 -12.54 1.50 -11.32
C ILE A 44 -12.94 1.56 -12.79
N GLY A 45 -12.02 1.25 -13.70
CA GLY A 45 -12.25 1.30 -15.14
C GLY A 45 -13.41 0.41 -15.59
N LEU A 46 -13.53 -0.79 -15.01
CA LEU A 46 -14.57 -1.75 -15.35
C LEU A 46 -15.91 -1.48 -14.66
N THR A 47 -15.91 -1.00 -13.41
CA THR A 47 -17.15 -0.77 -12.64
C THR A 47 -17.72 0.62 -12.86
N LYS A 48 -16.94 1.58 -13.36
CA LYS A 48 -17.26 3.01 -13.43
C LYS A 48 -17.68 3.61 -12.07
N HIS A 49 -17.31 2.95 -10.99
CA HIS A 49 -17.63 3.37 -9.63
C HIS A 49 -16.36 3.33 -8.81
N GLU A 50 -16.07 4.43 -8.12
CA GLU A 50 -15.06 4.43 -7.10
C GLU A 50 -15.48 3.58 -5.91
N ILE A 51 -14.58 2.71 -5.48
CA ILE A 51 -14.81 1.84 -4.35
C ILE A 51 -13.92 2.30 -3.20
N GLY A 52 -14.40 3.27 -2.44
CA GLY A 52 -13.64 3.86 -1.33
C GLY A 52 -13.15 2.86 -0.28
N TRP A 53 -13.88 1.76 -0.04
CA TRP A 53 -13.42 0.70 0.88
C TRP A 53 -12.16 -0.02 0.39
N ALA A 54 -11.87 0.00 -0.91
CA ALA A 54 -10.69 -0.63 -1.48
C ALA A 54 -9.40 0.03 -0.96
N ALA A 55 -9.44 1.33 -0.66
CA ALA A 55 -8.30 2.08 -0.12
C ALA A 55 -7.77 1.49 1.21
N VAL A 56 -8.66 0.98 2.06
CA VAL A 56 -8.29 0.28 3.30
C VAL A 56 -7.45 -0.96 2.97
N GLY A 57 -7.92 -1.76 2.00
CA GLY A 57 -7.27 -3.00 1.56
C GLY A 57 -5.92 -2.74 0.92
N VAL A 58 -5.85 -1.76 0.01
CA VAL A 58 -4.61 -1.32 -0.65
C VAL A 58 -3.57 -0.91 0.39
N GLY A 59 -3.93 0.01 1.29
CA GLY A 59 -3.03 0.48 2.35
C GLY A 59 -2.56 -0.67 3.23
N PHE A 60 -3.49 -1.51 3.71
CA PHE A 60 -3.16 -2.64 4.57
C PHE A 60 -2.21 -3.65 3.91
N VAL A 61 -2.44 -4.03 2.65
CA VAL A 61 -1.58 -4.97 1.93
C VAL A 61 -0.17 -4.44 1.77
N ILE A 62 -0.02 -3.16 1.40
CA ILE A 62 1.28 -2.50 1.28
C ILE A 62 2.00 -2.47 2.62
N GLY A 63 1.30 -2.09 3.69
CA GLY A 63 1.82 -2.08 5.05
C GLY A 63 2.30 -3.46 5.50
N VAL A 64 1.46 -4.49 5.32
CA VAL A 64 1.79 -5.87 5.68
C VAL A 64 3.00 -6.38 4.89
N ALA A 65 3.08 -6.08 3.59
CA ALA A 65 4.23 -6.45 2.77
C ALA A 65 5.53 -5.81 3.30
N ALA A 66 5.46 -4.54 3.71
CA ALA A 66 6.58 -3.83 4.32
C ALA A 66 7.02 -4.50 5.63
N GLY A 67 6.09 -4.66 6.58
CA GLY A 67 6.39 -5.17 7.92
C GLY A 67 6.92 -6.61 7.92
N LYS A 68 6.32 -7.50 7.11
CA LYS A 68 6.67 -8.94 7.06
C LYS A 68 8.14 -9.22 6.76
N ARG A 69 8.79 -8.38 5.93
CA ARG A 69 10.19 -8.59 5.51
C ARG A 69 11.15 -7.56 6.08
N GLY A 70 10.66 -6.38 6.45
CA GLY A 70 11.48 -5.29 6.96
C GLY A 70 11.60 -5.17 8.47
N GLY A 71 10.77 -5.89 9.24
CA GLY A 71 10.83 -5.88 10.70
C GLY A 71 10.49 -4.51 11.32
N ARG A 72 10.87 -4.33 12.59
CA ARG A 72 10.49 -3.14 13.40
C ARG A 72 11.30 -1.90 12.99
N SER A 73 10.89 -1.25 11.91
CA SER A 73 11.48 0.00 11.40
C SER A 73 10.42 1.10 11.25
N PRO A 74 10.52 2.21 12.01
CA PRO A 74 9.63 3.36 11.85
C PRO A 74 9.71 3.98 10.45
N VAL A 75 10.91 4.03 9.86
CA VAL A 75 11.13 4.54 8.50
C VAL A 75 10.34 3.73 7.48
N LEU A 76 10.27 2.41 7.67
CA LEU A 76 9.55 1.54 6.75
C LEU A 76 8.02 1.70 6.86
N ALA A 77 7.50 1.95 8.07
CA ALA A 77 6.09 2.24 8.25
C ALA A 77 5.70 3.56 7.54
N ILE A 78 6.55 4.60 7.65
CA ILE A 78 6.35 5.87 6.95
C ILE A 78 6.46 5.68 5.43
N ALA A 79 7.46 4.92 4.96
CA ALA A 79 7.60 4.63 3.54
C ALA A 79 6.39 3.88 2.98
N ALA A 80 5.84 2.91 3.72
CA ALA A 80 4.63 2.19 3.34
C ALA A 80 3.42 3.13 3.25
N THR A 81 3.30 4.11 4.15
CA THR A 81 2.26 5.15 4.09
C THR A 81 2.36 5.98 2.82
N VAL A 82 3.56 6.46 2.46
CA VAL A 82 3.78 7.22 1.21
C VAL A 82 3.46 6.38 -0.01
N LEU A 83 3.91 5.11 -0.02
CA LEU A 83 3.60 4.17 -1.10
C LEU A 83 2.10 3.88 -1.23
N ALA A 84 1.37 3.78 -0.11
CA ALA A 84 -0.07 3.57 -0.12
C ALA A 84 -0.82 4.77 -0.70
N LEU A 85 -0.45 5.99 -0.31
CA LEU A 85 -1.02 7.21 -0.89
C LEU A 85 -0.78 7.28 -2.39
N GLY A 86 0.47 7.04 -2.81
CA GLY A 86 0.83 7.00 -4.24
C GLY A 86 0.11 5.89 -5.01
N SER A 87 -0.07 4.72 -4.41
CA SER A 87 -0.75 3.56 -5.02
C SER A 87 -2.24 3.82 -5.23
N VAL A 88 -2.94 4.35 -4.22
CA VAL A 88 -4.37 4.69 -4.34
C VAL A 88 -4.56 5.77 -5.40
N TYR A 89 -3.74 6.84 -5.36
CA TYR A 89 -3.84 7.93 -6.33
C TYR A 89 -3.56 7.45 -7.75
N LEU A 90 -2.50 6.66 -7.94
CA LEU A 90 -2.16 6.09 -9.25
C LEU A 90 -3.26 5.15 -9.76
N GLY A 91 -3.87 4.35 -8.89
CA GLY A 91 -5.00 3.51 -9.26
C GLY A 91 -6.20 4.32 -9.74
N GLN A 92 -6.53 5.45 -9.08
CA GLN A 92 -7.56 6.36 -9.57
C GLN A 92 -7.22 6.92 -10.96
N LEU A 93 -5.99 7.40 -11.18
CA LEU A 93 -5.57 7.89 -12.51
C LEU A 93 -5.65 6.81 -13.60
N VAL A 94 -5.31 5.56 -13.28
CA VAL A 94 -5.47 4.44 -14.22
C VAL A 94 -6.95 4.21 -14.54
N GLY A 95 -7.83 4.23 -13.52
CA GLY A 95 -9.28 4.11 -13.70
C GLY A 95 -9.85 5.22 -14.59
N GLU A 96 -9.51 6.47 -14.30
CA GLU A 96 -9.88 7.65 -15.09
C GLU A 96 -9.44 7.54 -16.54
N ALA A 97 -8.20 7.11 -16.78
CA ALA A 97 -7.70 6.95 -18.13
C ALA A 97 -8.39 5.79 -18.86
N MET A 98 -8.78 4.71 -18.18
CA MET A 98 -9.57 3.64 -18.82
C MET A 98 -10.96 4.14 -19.20
N ILE A 99 -11.64 4.83 -18.28
CA ILE A 99 -12.98 5.39 -18.51
C ILE A 99 -12.93 6.44 -19.62
N GLY A 100 -11.98 7.37 -19.57
CA GLY A 100 -11.82 8.42 -20.56
C GLY A 100 -11.46 7.88 -21.94
N ALA A 101 -10.59 6.86 -22.02
CA ALA A 101 -10.20 6.22 -23.27
C ALA A 101 -11.43 5.64 -24.00
N ASP A 102 -12.29 4.94 -23.26
CA ASP A 102 -13.56 4.40 -23.78
C ASP A 102 -14.52 5.50 -24.25
N GLN A 103 -14.55 6.65 -23.58
CA GLN A 103 -15.45 7.76 -23.92
C GLN A 103 -15.02 8.52 -25.18
N ILE A 104 -13.71 8.76 -25.36
CA ILE A 104 -13.19 9.58 -26.45
C ILE A 104 -12.69 8.76 -27.65
N GLY A 105 -12.74 7.42 -27.56
CA GLY A 105 -12.31 6.51 -28.61
C GLY A 105 -10.79 6.43 -28.80
N MET A 106 -10.03 6.78 -27.77
CA MET A 106 -8.57 6.76 -27.75
C MET A 106 -8.07 5.49 -27.05
N SER A 107 -6.84 5.06 -27.33
CA SER A 107 -6.24 3.97 -26.54
C SER A 107 -5.89 4.44 -25.11
N PHE A 108 -6.02 3.55 -24.13
CA PHE A 108 -5.58 3.83 -22.74
C PHE A 108 -4.15 4.38 -22.69
N SER A 109 -3.22 3.78 -23.44
CA SER A 109 -1.81 4.17 -23.42
C SER A 109 -1.59 5.59 -23.92
N GLU A 110 -2.31 6.00 -24.95
CA GLU A 110 -2.24 7.36 -25.47
C GLU A 110 -2.79 8.36 -24.45
N LEU A 111 -3.98 8.08 -23.87
CA LEU A 111 -4.57 8.96 -22.88
C LEU A 111 -3.72 9.06 -21.59
N PHE A 112 -3.24 7.93 -21.07
CA PHE A 112 -2.49 7.88 -19.81
C PHE A 112 -1.07 8.44 -19.93
N PHE A 113 -0.35 8.16 -21.02
CA PHE A 113 1.05 8.56 -21.16
C PHE A 113 1.26 9.85 -21.95
N GLN A 114 0.35 10.24 -22.84
CA GLN A 114 0.48 11.44 -23.67
C GLN A 114 -0.46 12.57 -23.24
N HIS A 115 -1.56 12.24 -22.57
CA HIS A 115 -2.60 13.19 -22.15
C HIS A 115 -2.95 13.08 -20.66
N LEU A 116 -1.92 12.85 -19.83
CA LEU A 116 -2.09 12.73 -18.38
C LEU A 116 -2.67 14.00 -17.74
N ASP A 117 -2.50 15.16 -18.38
CA ASP A 117 -3.12 16.42 -17.96
C ASP A 117 -4.65 16.37 -18.03
N ILE A 118 -5.22 15.69 -19.02
CA ILE A 118 -6.66 15.47 -19.17
C ILE A 118 -7.14 14.51 -18.07
N VAL A 119 -6.42 13.40 -17.87
CA VAL A 119 -6.71 12.42 -16.82
C VAL A 119 -6.69 13.08 -15.44
N GLN A 120 -5.70 13.94 -15.17
CA GLN A 120 -5.62 14.70 -13.92
C GLN A 120 -6.75 15.72 -13.76
N GLN A 121 -7.22 16.33 -14.84
CA GLN A 121 -8.37 17.23 -14.79
C GLN A 121 -9.65 16.47 -14.47
N ALA A 122 -9.87 15.31 -15.09
CA ALA A 122 -11.00 14.42 -14.78
C ALA A 122 -10.97 14.01 -13.31
N TRP A 123 -9.84 13.47 -12.83
CA TRP A 123 -9.68 13.12 -11.42
C TRP A 123 -9.97 14.29 -10.47
N LYS A 124 -9.50 15.51 -10.77
CA LYS A 124 -9.79 16.69 -9.94
C LYS A 124 -11.28 17.08 -9.95
N ALA A 125 -11.96 16.86 -11.06
CA ALA A 125 -13.38 17.16 -11.19
C ALA A 125 -14.26 16.15 -10.44
N GLU A 126 -13.81 14.89 -10.36
CA GLU A 126 -14.52 13.82 -9.66
C GLU A 126 -14.14 13.70 -8.18
N ALA A 127 -12.94 14.14 -7.79
CA ALA A 127 -12.46 14.07 -6.42
C ALA A 127 -13.33 14.88 -5.45
N ASP A 128 -14.03 14.17 -4.58
CA ASP A 128 -14.83 14.72 -3.50
C ASP A 128 -14.05 14.77 -2.16
N PRO A 129 -14.57 15.42 -1.10
CA PRO A 129 -13.92 15.41 0.21
C PRO A 129 -13.69 13.99 0.78
N LEU A 130 -14.54 13.02 0.42
CA LEU A 130 -14.47 11.64 0.91
C LEU A 130 -13.24 10.92 0.33
N THR A 131 -12.82 11.25 -0.88
CA THR A 131 -11.57 10.78 -1.52
C THR A 131 -10.38 11.02 -0.61
N PHE A 132 -10.28 12.22 -0.03
CA PHE A 132 -9.19 12.56 0.89
C PHE A 132 -9.28 11.84 2.23
N VAL A 133 -10.50 11.52 2.69
CA VAL A 133 -10.70 10.66 3.86
C VAL A 133 -10.19 9.24 3.55
N PHE A 134 -10.44 8.70 2.36
CA PHE A 134 -9.92 7.39 1.97
C PHE A 134 -8.40 7.37 1.81
N PHE A 135 -7.77 8.46 1.36
CA PHE A 135 -6.32 8.60 1.43
C PHE A 135 -5.80 8.53 2.86
N ALA A 136 -6.42 9.25 3.80
CA ALA A 136 -6.04 9.20 5.21
C ALA A 136 -6.21 7.79 5.80
N ILE A 137 -7.29 7.10 5.44
CA ILE A 137 -7.56 5.72 5.86
C ILE A 137 -6.51 4.76 5.27
N ALA A 138 -6.17 4.88 3.99
CA ALA A 138 -5.12 4.06 3.35
C ALA A 138 -3.76 4.27 4.03
N ALA A 139 -3.41 5.53 4.29
CA ALA A 139 -2.20 5.92 5.00
C ALA A 139 -2.12 5.27 6.40
N TRP A 140 -3.21 5.37 7.17
CA TRP A 140 -3.33 4.77 8.49
C TRP A 140 -3.30 3.24 8.45
N ALA A 141 -3.99 2.63 7.49
CA ALA A 141 -4.02 1.18 7.30
C ALA A 141 -2.64 0.63 6.93
N ALA A 142 -1.88 1.34 6.09
CA ALA A 142 -0.51 0.98 5.74
C ALA A 142 0.43 1.08 6.93
N PHE A 143 0.37 2.19 7.67
CA PHE A 143 1.19 2.37 8.87
C PHE A 143 0.91 1.27 9.91
N SER A 144 -0.38 1.04 10.18
CA SER A 144 -0.83 0.02 11.15
C SER A 144 -0.49 -1.39 10.68
N GLY A 145 -0.65 -1.69 9.39
CA GLY A 145 -0.30 -2.97 8.78
C GLY A 145 1.19 -3.26 8.91
N ALA A 146 2.05 -2.26 8.64
CA ALA A 146 3.50 -2.39 8.78
C ALA A 146 3.90 -2.67 10.23
N GLN A 147 3.35 -1.94 11.20
CA GLN A 147 3.67 -2.18 12.61
C GLN A 147 3.19 -3.55 13.13
N LYS A 148 2.01 -4.00 12.70
CA LYS A 148 1.46 -5.30 13.10
C LYS A 148 2.22 -6.46 12.49
N ALA A 149 2.61 -6.35 11.22
CA ALA A 149 3.32 -7.40 10.49
C ALA A 149 4.81 -7.50 10.83
N ALA A 150 5.38 -6.47 11.46
CA ALA A 150 6.76 -6.44 11.94
C ALA A 150 6.98 -7.16 13.27
N ARG A 151 5.95 -7.77 13.85
CA ARG A 151 6.00 -8.44 15.15
C ARG A 151 6.45 -9.89 15.04
#